data_AF-A0A087SVL2-F1
#
_entry.id   AF-A0A087SVL2-F1
#
_cell.length_a   1.000
_cell.length_b   1.000
_cell.length_c   1.000
_cell.angle_alpha   90.00
_cell.angle_beta   90.00
_cell.angle_gamma   90.00
#
_symmetry.space_group_name_H-M   'P 1'
#
loop_
_entity.id
_entity.type
_entity.pdbx_description
1 polymer ?
#
loop_
_entity_poly.entity_id
_entity_poly.type
_entity_poly.pdbx_seq_one_letter_code
_entity_poly.pdbx_strand_id
1 'polypeptide(L)'
;MEIFPLSKRSHHADWKDVTAAELFLFLAVALLWRHVEKDSISDYWSTNELIETQFFRKIISLDRFKKILRFLHFANNETPPSK
;
A
#
# COMPACT_ATOMS: atom_id res chain seq x y z
N MET A 1 2.91 9.50 -22.86
CA MET A 1 2.72 8.60 -21.72
C MET A 1 2.15 7.32 -22.30
N GLU A 2 3.02 6.37 -22.62
CA GLU A 2 2.59 5.13 -23.27
C GLU A 2 1.93 4.22 -22.23
N ILE A 3 0.70 3.81 -22.51
CA ILE A 3 -0.06 2.88 -21.69
C ILE A 3 0.49 1.48 -22.00
N PHE A 4 1.35 0.96 -21.12
CA PHE A 4 1.78 -0.44 -21.24
C PHE A 4 0.55 -1.35 -21.10
N PRO A 5 0.35 -2.32 -22.01
CA PRO A 5 -0.76 -3.25 -21.91
C PRO A 5 -0.61 -4.10 -20.64
N LEU A 6 -1.66 -4.14 -19.82
CA LEU A 6 -1.72 -4.98 -18.62
C LEU A 6 -1.64 -6.46 -19.06
N SER A 7 -0.51 -7.10 -18.77
CA SER A 7 -0.27 -8.53 -18.98
C SER A 7 -1.39 -9.40 -18.38
N LYS A 8 -1.74 -10.50 -19.07
CA LYS A 8 -2.84 -11.44 -18.75
C LYS A 8 -2.77 -12.15 -17.38
N ARG A 9 -1.81 -11.81 -16.54
CA ARG A 9 -1.85 -12.06 -15.09
C ARG A 9 -1.80 -10.72 -14.39
N SER A 10 -2.92 -10.01 -14.41
CA SER A 10 -3.06 -8.78 -13.67
C SER A 10 -2.98 -9.11 -12.18
N HIS A 11 -1.88 -8.75 -11.51
CA HIS A 11 -1.82 -8.72 -10.04
C HIS A 11 -2.90 -7.79 -9.41
N HIS A 12 -3.67 -7.09 -10.25
CA HIS A 12 -4.79 -6.24 -9.91
C HIS A 12 -6.15 -6.92 -10.08
N ALA A 13 -6.22 -8.15 -10.59
CA ALA A 13 -7.47 -8.91 -10.71
C ALA A 13 -8.15 -9.10 -9.34
N ASP A 14 -7.35 -9.16 -8.26
CA ASP A 14 -7.84 -9.26 -6.88
C ASP A 14 -7.88 -7.90 -6.16
N TRP A 15 -8.19 -6.81 -6.87
CA TRP A 15 -8.45 -5.53 -6.21
C TRP A 15 -9.74 -5.63 -5.38
N LYS A 16 -9.67 -5.09 -4.17
CA LYS A 16 -10.82 -4.92 -3.27
C LYS A 16 -10.90 -3.45 -2.92
N ASP A 17 -12.11 -2.90 -2.90
CA ASP A 17 -12.31 -1.50 -2.53
C ASP A 17 -11.81 -1.24 -1.11
N VAL A 18 -11.30 -0.03 -0.91
CA VAL A 18 -10.75 0.41 0.37
C VAL A 18 -11.86 1.04 1.19
N THR A 19 -12.11 0.51 2.38
CA THR A 19 -13.06 1.12 3.32
C THR A 19 -12.41 2.30 4.06
N ALA A 20 -13.22 3.20 4.63
CA ALA A 20 -12.69 4.29 5.45
C ALA A 20 -11.84 3.77 6.62
N ALA A 21 -12.28 2.70 7.30
CA ALA A 21 -11.53 2.07 8.38
C ALA A 21 -10.17 1.54 7.91
N GLU A 22 -10.13 0.86 6.76
CA GLU A 22 -8.89 0.36 6.17
C GLU A 22 -7.96 1.51 5.75
N LEU A 23 -8.50 2.61 5.22
CA LEU A 23 -7.72 3.80 4.91
C LEU A 23 -7.07 4.40 6.17
N PHE A 24 -7.79 4.47 7.30
CA PHE A 24 -7.22 4.91 8.57
C PHE A 24 -6.11 4.00 9.07
N LEU A 25 -6.25 2.67 8.95
CA LEU A 25 -5.19 1.71 9.28
C LEU A 25 -3.96 1.89 8.38
N PHE A 26 -4.17 2.07 7.08
CA PHE A 26 -3.11 2.39 6.13
C PHE A 26 -2.37 3.68 6.53
N LEU A 27 -3.09 4.76 6.85
CA LEU A 27 -2.50 6.02 7.27
C LEU A 27 -1.72 5.89 8.59
N ALA A 28 -2.27 5.19 9.58
CA ALA A 28 -1.57 4.92 10.84
C ALA A 28 -0.24 4.20 10.61
N VAL A 29 -0.24 3.19 9.75
CA VAL A 29 0.96 2.44 9.37
C VAL A 29 1.94 3.31 8.56
N ALA A 30 1.46 4.13 7.62
CA ALA A 30 2.30 5.02 6.82
C ALA A 30 3.01 6.09 7.69
N LEU A 31 2.31 6.62 8.70
CA LEU A 31 2.88 7.58 9.66
C LEU A 31 3.90 6.91 10.58
N LEU A 32 3.59 5.72 11.09
CA LEU A 32 4.53 4.98 11.96
C LEU A 32 5.76 4.51 11.20
N TRP A 33 5.59 4.07 9.94
CA TRP A 33 6.71 3.70 9.07
C TRP A 33 7.71 4.85 8.98
N ARG A 34 7.25 6.09 8.79
CA ARG A 34 8.17 7.24 8.74
C ARG A 34 8.95 7.49 10.03
N HIS A 35 8.47 6.99 11.17
CA HIS A 35 9.14 7.16 12.45
C HIS A 35 10.22 6.10 12.73
N VAL A 36 10.06 4.89 12.20
CA VAL A 36 10.99 3.77 12.39
C VAL A 36 11.84 3.65 11.13
N GLU A 37 13.15 3.76 11.19
CA GLU A 37 14.01 3.61 10.00
C GLU A 37 14.43 2.14 9.82
N LYS A 38 14.24 1.58 8.62
CA LYS A 38 14.72 0.27 8.19
C LYS A 38 15.11 0.32 6.71
N ASP A 39 15.97 -0.61 6.31
CA ASP A 39 16.61 -0.62 4.99
C ASP A 39 15.62 -0.81 3.83
N SER A 40 14.53 -1.56 4.05
CA SER A 40 13.50 -1.78 3.05
C SER A 40 12.08 -1.77 3.63
N ILE A 41 11.09 -1.47 2.78
CA ILE A 41 9.66 -1.58 3.16
C ILE A 41 9.28 -2.99 3.66
N SER A 42 9.92 -4.02 3.11
CA SER A 42 9.70 -5.42 3.53
C SER A 42 10.15 -5.68 4.96
N ASP A 43 11.18 -4.98 5.44
CA ASP A 43 11.73 -5.20 6.77
C ASP A 43 10.76 -4.81 7.89
N TYR A 44 9.83 -3.89 7.60
CA TYR A 44 8.75 -3.54 8.53
C TYR A 44 7.77 -4.70 8.75
N TRP A 45 7.61 -5.57 7.75
CA TRP A 45 6.76 -6.77 7.83
C TRP A 45 7.54 -8.06 8.06
N SER A 46 8.84 -7.97 8.33
CA SER A 46 9.69 -9.13 8.57
C SER A 46 9.30 -9.86 9.85
N THR A 47 9.41 -11.20 9.81
CA THR A 47 9.30 -12.08 10.98
C THR A 47 10.68 -12.49 11.52
N ASN A 48 11.77 -11.91 10.99
CA ASN A 48 13.10 -12.10 11.54
C ASN A 48 13.19 -11.40 12.90
N GLU A 49 13.42 -12.18 13.96
CA GLU A 49 13.44 -11.71 15.35
C GLU A 49 14.40 -10.53 15.59
N LEU A 50 15.48 -10.41 14.81
CA LEU A 50 16.46 -9.32 14.95
C LEU A 50 15.91 -7.95 14.55
N ILE A 51 14.93 -7.93 13.64
CA ILE A 51 14.39 -6.70 13.05
C ILE A 51 12.87 -6.63 13.11
N GLU A 52 12.21 -7.62 13.72
CA GLU A 52 10.75 -7.69 13.77
C GLU A 52 10.20 -6.44 14.48
N THR A 53 9.19 -5.84 13.86
CA THR A 53 8.39 -4.80 14.50
C THR A 53 6.94 -5.21 14.43
N GLN A 54 6.51 -5.96 15.45
CA GLN A 54 5.26 -6.73 15.46
C GLN A 54 4.00 -5.95 15.06
N PHE A 55 3.99 -4.63 15.25
CA PHE A 55 2.84 -3.77 14.97
C PHE A 55 2.42 -3.77 13.49
N PHE A 56 3.37 -3.67 12.56
CA PHE A 56 3.08 -3.48 11.13
C PHE A 56 2.29 -4.65 10.54
N ARG A 57 2.75 -5.89 10.78
CA ARG A 57 2.13 -7.11 10.26
C ARG A 57 0.78 -7.45 10.88
N LYS A 58 0.49 -6.94 12.10
CA LYS A 58 -0.77 -7.20 12.81
C LYS A 58 -1.92 -6.32 12.30
N ILE A 59 -1.62 -5.21 11.64
CA ILE A 59 -2.62 -4.21 11.26
C ILE A 59 -3.09 -4.38 9.81
N ILE A 60 -2.14 -4.51 8.89
CA ILE A 60 -2.40 -4.64 7.45
C ILE A 60 -1.30 -5.50 6.85
N SER A 61 -1.59 -6.32 5.83
CA SER A 61 -0.55 -7.09 5.16
C SER A 61 0.32 -6.20 4.26
N LEU A 62 1.59 -6.57 4.07
CA LEU A 62 2.50 -5.85 3.17
C LEU A 62 1.93 -5.70 1.76
N ASP A 63 1.33 -6.77 1.24
CA ASP A 63 0.73 -6.76 -0.10
C ASP A 63 -0.45 -5.81 -0.21
N ARG A 64 -1.33 -5.78 0.82
CA ARG A 64 -2.46 -4.86 0.84
C ARG A 64 -1.98 -3.42 1.00
N PHE A 65 -1.02 -3.17 1.88
CA PHE A 65 -0.39 -1.87 2.06
C PHE A 65 0.21 -1.35 0.75
N LYS A 66 1.01 -2.16 0.05
CA LYS A 66 1.60 -1.82 -1.26
C LYS A 66 0.54 -1.56 -2.33
N LYS A 67 -0.56 -2.33 -2.34
CA LYS A 67 -1.68 -2.11 -3.27
C LYS A 67 -2.33 -0.74 -3.01
N ILE A 68 -2.67 -0.41 -1.76
CA ILE A 68 -3.25 0.90 -1.42
C ILE A 68 -2.26 2.02 -1.75
N LEU A 69 -0.99 1.88 -1.35
CA LEU A 69 0.05 2.87 -1.63
C LEU A 69 0.20 3.18 -3.12
N ARG A 70 0.12 2.17 -3.98
CA ARG A 70 0.25 2.33 -5.44
C ARG A 70 -0.93 3.05 -6.09
N PHE A 71 -2.14 2.88 -5.55
CA PHE A 71 -3.37 3.37 -6.18
C PHE A 71 -4.06 4.50 -5.42
N LEU A 72 -3.50 4.97 -4.30
CA LEU A 72 -4.04 6.11 -3.57
C LEU A 72 -3.94 7.38 -4.44
N HIS A 73 -5.08 7.97 -4.75
CA HIS A 73 -5.17 9.21 -5.52
C HIS A 73 -6.35 10.04 -5.00
N PHE A 74 -6.26 11.36 -5.18
CA PHE A 74 -7.27 12.33 -4.74
C PHE A 74 -7.94 13.02 -5.93
N ALA A 75 -8.07 12.29 -7.05
CA ALA A 75 -8.71 12.74 -8.26
C ALA A 75 -9.79 11.73 -8.67
N ASN A 76 -10.84 12.21 -9.31
CA ASN A 76 -11.80 11.30 -9.93
C ASN A 76 -11.33 10.94 -11.34
N ASN A 77 -11.12 9.66 -11.62
CA ASN A 77 -10.70 9.19 -12.95
C ASN A 77 -11.77 9.39 -14.03
N GLU A 78 -13.03 9.56 -13.65
CA GLU A 78 -14.13 9.88 -14.58
C GLU A 78 -14.16 11.36 -14.98
N THR A 79 -13.54 12.23 -14.19
CA THR A 79 -13.45 13.67 -14.46
C THR A 79 -12.00 14.14 -14.35
N PRO A 80 -11.14 13.74 -15.31
CA PRO A 80 -9.73 14.12 -15.28
C PRO A 80 -9.60 15.65 -15.35
N PRO A 81 -8.66 16.26 -14.60
CA PRO A 81 -8.44 17.70 -14.67
C PRO A 81 -8.04 18.13 -16.08
N SER A 82 -8.67 19.18 -16.59
CA SER A 82 -8.30 19.83 -17.85
C SER A 82 -6.85 20.34 -17.75
N LYS A 83 -6.04 20.06 -18.78
CA LYS A 83 -4.66 20.55 -18.89
C LYS A 83 -4.57 22.07 -19.01
#